data_AF-A0A7K6D4G4-F1
#
_entry.id   AF-A0A7K6D4G4-F1
#
_cell.length_a   1.000
_cell.length_b   1.000
_cell.length_c   1.000
_cell.angle_alpha   90.00
_cell.angle_beta   90.00
_cell.angle_gamma   90.00
#
_symmetry.space_group_name_H-M   'P 1'
#
loop_
_entity.id
_entity.type
_entity.pdbx_description
1 polymer ?
#
loop_
_entity_poly.entity_id
_entity_poly.type
_entity_poly.pdbx_seq_one_letter_code
_entity_poly.pdbx_strand_id
1 'polypeptide(L)'
;VQILLKLWRNGFSLDDGELRSYSDPTNAQFLESVKRGEIPVELQRLVHGGQVNLDMEDHQEQEYVKPRLRFKAFSGEGQKLGSLTPEIVSTPSSPEEEEKSILNAPVLIDDSMPATKIQIRLADGSRLIQRFNQTHRIKHIRDFIIQSRPAFATTDFVLVTTFPNKELTDESLTLQEADILNTVILQQLK
;
A
#
# COMPACT_ATOMS: atom_id res chain seq x y z
N VAL A 1 -25.17 -20.04 -6.02
CA VAL A 1 -24.09 -19.03 -5.87
C VAL A 1 -24.72 -17.69 -5.60
N GLN A 2 -24.15 -16.89 -4.71
CA GLN A 2 -24.63 -15.53 -4.42
C GLN A 2 -23.69 -14.55 -5.12
N ILE A 3 -24.26 -13.60 -5.87
CA ILE A 3 -23.52 -12.61 -6.66
C ILE A 3 -24.07 -11.24 -6.30
N LEU A 4 -23.20 -10.35 -5.84
CA LEU A 4 -23.55 -8.99 -5.45
C LEU A 4 -23.34 -8.04 -6.62
N LEU A 5 -24.40 -7.53 -7.22
CA LEU A 5 -24.36 -6.52 -8.28
C LEU A 5 -24.28 -5.13 -7.63
N LYS A 6 -23.13 -4.45 -7.76
CA LYS A 6 -22.94 -3.09 -7.25
C LYS A 6 -23.07 -2.10 -8.40
N LEU A 7 -23.99 -1.14 -8.29
CA LEU A 7 -24.20 -0.09 -9.29
C LEU A 7 -23.40 1.15 -8.89
N TRP A 8 -22.45 1.55 -9.72
CA TRP A 8 -21.61 2.73 -9.52
C TRP A 8 -22.01 3.85 -10.49
N ARG A 9 -21.46 5.05 -10.27
CA ARG A 9 -21.70 6.20 -11.15
C ARG A 9 -21.24 5.97 -12.60
N ASN A 10 -20.11 5.29 -12.75
CA ASN A 10 -19.41 5.07 -14.02
C ASN A 10 -19.69 3.68 -14.64
N GLY A 11 -20.45 2.82 -13.97
CA GLY A 11 -20.74 1.46 -14.42
C GLY A 11 -21.32 0.61 -13.31
N PHE A 12 -21.33 -0.70 -13.46
CA PHE A 12 -21.69 -1.64 -12.40
C PHE A 12 -20.62 -2.73 -12.29
N SER A 13 -20.42 -3.30 -11.11
CA SER A 13 -19.51 -4.43 -10.91
C SER A 13 -20.28 -5.62 -10.34
N LEU A 14 -19.80 -6.83 -10.63
CA LEU A 14 -20.32 -8.06 -10.05
C LEU A 14 -19.32 -8.54 -9.01
N ASP A 15 -19.70 -8.56 -7.74
CA ASP A 15 -18.88 -8.95 -6.61
C ASP A 15 -17.58 -8.12 -6.57
N ASP A 16 -16.40 -8.77 -6.60
CA ASP A 16 -15.07 -8.16 -6.75
C ASP A 16 -14.58 -8.08 -8.22
N GLY A 17 -15.50 -8.22 -9.17
CA GLY A 17 -15.23 -8.35 -10.60
C GLY A 17 -14.86 -7.04 -11.31
N GLU A 18 -14.73 -7.09 -12.63
CA GLU A 18 -14.42 -5.91 -13.43
C GLU A 18 -15.58 -4.91 -13.45
N LEU A 19 -15.25 -3.61 -13.48
CA LEU A 19 -16.23 -2.54 -13.68
C LEU A 19 -16.75 -2.58 -15.11
N ARG A 20 -18.05 -2.73 -15.26
CA ARG A 20 -18.75 -2.75 -16.53
C ARG A 20 -19.44 -1.42 -16.78
N SER A 21 -19.00 -0.69 -17.79
CA SER A 21 -19.63 0.56 -18.19
C SER A 21 -21.01 0.32 -18.81
N TYR A 22 -21.95 1.23 -18.57
CA TYR A 22 -23.30 1.21 -19.16
C TYR A 22 -23.31 1.40 -20.68
N SER A 23 -22.22 1.95 -21.25
CA SER A 23 -22.11 2.26 -22.67
C SER A 23 -21.95 1.03 -23.58
N ASP A 24 -21.56 -0.12 -23.03
CA ASP A 24 -21.36 -1.32 -23.84
C ASP A 24 -22.68 -2.07 -24.06
N PRO A 25 -23.02 -2.48 -25.30
CA PRO A 25 -24.27 -3.18 -25.60
C PRO A 25 -24.40 -4.53 -24.88
N THR A 26 -23.29 -5.20 -24.57
CA THR A 26 -23.28 -6.46 -23.83
C THR A 26 -23.70 -6.26 -22.37
N ASN A 27 -23.22 -5.17 -21.77
CA ASN A 27 -23.55 -4.78 -20.40
C ASN A 27 -24.98 -4.25 -20.30
N ALA A 28 -25.48 -3.56 -21.32
CA ALA A 28 -26.88 -3.15 -21.41
C ALA A 28 -27.82 -4.36 -21.46
N GLN A 29 -27.48 -5.39 -22.23
CA GLN A 29 -28.25 -6.64 -22.26
C GLN A 29 -28.27 -7.34 -20.90
N PHE A 30 -27.12 -7.36 -20.19
CA PHE A 30 -27.05 -7.87 -18.82
C PHE A 30 -28.04 -7.15 -17.89
N LEU A 31 -28.02 -5.81 -17.90
CA LEU A 31 -28.89 -5.00 -17.05
C LEU A 31 -30.37 -5.17 -17.41
N GLU A 32 -30.69 -5.35 -18.70
CA GLU A 32 -32.06 -5.63 -19.14
C GLU A 32 -32.55 -7.00 -18.65
N SER A 33 -31.73 -8.05 -18.74
CA SER A 33 -32.07 -9.37 -18.19
C SER A 33 -32.29 -9.30 -16.67
N VAL A 34 -31.40 -8.61 -15.95
CA VAL A 34 -31.55 -8.37 -14.51
C VAL A 34 -32.84 -7.61 -14.20
N LYS A 35 -33.19 -6.59 -14.99
CA LYS A 35 -34.43 -5.81 -14.84
C LYS A 35 -35.69 -6.63 -15.13
N ARG A 36 -35.61 -7.61 -16.04
CA ARG A 36 -36.69 -8.56 -16.34
C ARG A 36 -36.79 -9.69 -15.32
N GLY A 37 -35.83 -9.82 -14.40
CA GLY A 37 -35.73 -10.95 -13.47
C GLY A 37 -35.25 -12.25 -14.13
N GLU A 38 -34.66 -12.16 -15.32
CA GLU A 38 -34.06 -13.28 -16.04
C GLU A 38 -32.57 -13.39 -15.70
N ILE A 39 -32.04 -14.61 -15.63
CA ILE A 39 -30.62 -14.84 -15.33
C ILE A 39 -29.79 -14.48 -16.55
N PRO A 40 -28.84 -13.52 -16.45
CA PRO A 40 -27.98 -13.15 -17.59
C PRO A 40 -27.15 -14.34 -18.08
N VAL A 41 -26.97 -14.44 -19.40
CA VAL A 41 -26.21 -15.52 -20.08
C VAL A 41 -24.79 -15.70 -19.52
N GLU A 42 -24.16 -14.60 -19.08
CA GLU A 42 -22.83 -14.62 -18.48
C GLU A 42 -22.80 -15.39 -17.16
N LEU A 43 -23.79 -15.17 -16.30
CA LEU A 43 -23.94 -15.92 -15.05
C LEU A 43 -24.34 -17.35 -15.35
N GLN A 44 -25.26 -17.57 -16.29
CA GLN A 44 -25.70 -18.91 -16.67
C GLN A 44 -24.54 -19.82 -17.12
N ARG A 45 -23.57 -19.26 -17.85
CA ARG A 45 -22.35 -19.98 -18.24
C ARG A 45 -21.44 -20.28 -17.05
N LEU A 46 -21.29 -19.32 -16.13
CA LEU A 46 -20.45 -19.46 -14.95
C LEU A 46 -20.93 -20.58 -14.02
N VAL A 47 -22.24 -20.79 -13.91
CA VAL A 47 -22.81 -21.67 -12.88
C VAL A 47 -23.25 -23.04 -13.41
N HIS A 48 -23.03 -23.33 -14.71
CA HIS A 48 -23.34 -24.61 -15.35
C HIS A 48 -24.70 -25.22 -14.92
N GLY A 49 -25.76 -24.39 -14.84
CA GLY A 49 -27.11 -24.83 -14.46
C GLY A 49 -27.44 -24.81 -12.96
N GLY A 50 -26.56 -24.28 -12.10
CA GLY A 50 -26.85 -24.04 -10.68
C GLY A 50 -27.67 -22.77 -10.43
N GLN A 51 -28.40 -22.72 -9.31
CA GLN A 51 -29.19 -21.55 -8.90
C GLN A 51 -28.28 -20.36 -8.57
N VAL A 52 -28.61 -19.20 -9.14
CA VAL A 52 -27.90 -17.92 -8.96
C VAL A 52 -28.80 -16.97 -8.19
N ASN A 53 -28.30 -16.45 -7.08
CA ASN A 53 -28.95 -15.39 -6.32
C ASN A 53 -28.19 -14.10 -6.62
N LEU A 54 -28.86 -13.14 -7.24
CA LEU A 54 -28.35 -11.80 -7.51
C LEU A 54 -28.88 -10.85 -6.43
N ASP A 55 -27.98 -10.26 -5.67
CA ASP A 55 -28.30 -9.15 -4.76
C ASP A 55 -27.87 -7.84 -5.42
N MET A 56 -28.58 -6.73 -5.20
CA MET A 56 -28.28 -5.45 -5.84
C MET A 56 -27.99 -4.37 -4.82
N GLU A 57 -26.87 -3.67 -5.01
CA GLU A 57 -26.38 -2.63 -4.11
C GLU A 57 -26.17 -1.33 -4.90
N ASP A 58 -26.95 -0.30 -4.59
CA ASP A 58 -26.81 1.00 -5.28
C ASP A 58 -25.71 1.84 -4.60
N HIS A 59 -24.65 2.11 -5.35
CA HIS A 59 -23.45 2.86 -5.00
C HIS A 59 -23.25 4.03 -5.97
N GLN A 60 -24.32 4.63 -6.49
CA GLN A 60 -24.22 5.68 -7.53
C GLN A 60 -23.48 6.96 -7.09
N GLU A 61 -23.37 7.19 -5.77
CA GLU A 61 -22.60 8.29 -5.20
C GLU A 61 -21.11 7.92 -4.97
N GLN A 62 -20.76 6.64 -5.10
CA GLN A 62 -19.41 6.13 -4.89
C GLN A 62 -18.77 5.79 -6.25
N GLU A 63 -17.49 6.13 -6.42
CA GLU A 63 -16.74 5.74 -7.61
C GLU A 63 -16.17 4.35 -7.39
N TYR A 64 -16.33 3.44 -8.35
CA TYR A 64 -15.78 2.10 -8.22
C TYR A 64 -14.26 2.14 -8.19
N VAL A 65 -13.68 1.91 -7.01
CA VAL A 65 -12.26 1.61 -6.87
C VAL A 65 -12.13 0.10 -6.90
N LYS A 66 -11.74 -0.46 -8.05
CA LYS A 66 -11.39 -1.89 -8.18
C LYS A 66 -10.50 -2.24 -6.99
N PRO A 67 -10.89 -3.17 -6.10
CA PRO A 67 -10.01 -3.62 -5.04
C PRO A 67 -8.74 -4.08 -5.74
N ARG A 68 -7.64 -3.35 -5.54
CA ARG A 68 -6.35 -3.73 -6.12
C ARG A 68 -6.08 -5.12 -5.57
N LEU A 69 -6.33 -6.16 -6.39
CA LEU A 69 -5.99 -7.55 -6.14
C LEU A 69 -4.61 -7.50 -5.50
N ARG A 70 -4.52 -7.82 -4.21
CA ARG A 70 -3.27 -7.69 -3.49
C ARG A 70 -2.28 -8.52 -4.27
N PHE A 71 -1.33 -7.83 -4.90
CA PHE A 71 -0.39 -8.46 -5.82
C PHE A 71 0.25 -9.60 -5.05
N LYS A 72 -0.11 -10.84 -5.38
CA LYS A 72 0.49 -12.01 -4.76
C LYS A 72 1.85 -12.13 -5.42
N ALA A 73 2.83 -11.44 -4.85
CA ALA A 73 4.18 -11.43 -5.37
C ALA A 73 4.68 -12.89 -5.47
N PHE A 74 5.17 -13.26 -6.65
CA PHE A 74 5.78 -14.55 -6.98
C PHE A 74 4.87 -15.78 -6.82
N SER A 75 4.01 -16.04 -7.81
CA SER A 75 3.43 -17.37 -8.05
C SER A 75 4.28 -18.16 -9.07
N GLY A 76 5.59 -18.23 -8.84
CA GLY A 76 6.52 -19.02 -9.64
C GLY A 76 7.49 -19.74 -8.73
N GLU A 77 7.74 -21.03 -8.99
CA GLU A 77 8.80 -21.77 -8.31
C GLU A 77 10.17 -21.11 -8.60
N GLY A 78 10.92 -20.81 -7.54
CA GLY A 78 12.19 -20.11 -7.65
C GLY A 78 13.30 -20.99 -8.23
N GLN A 79 13.85 -20.62 -9.38
CA GLN A 79 15.04 -21.24 -9.95
C GLN A 79 16.30 -20.46 -9.51
N LYS A 80 17.17 -21.08 -8.70
CA LYS A 80 18.48 -20.50 -8.34
C LYS A 80 19.45 -20.67 -9.51
N LEU A 81 19.91 -19.57 -10.10
CA LEU A 81 21.13 -19.57 -10.92
C LEU A 81 22.11 -18.53 -10.36
N GLY A 82 23.26 -19.02 -9.90
CA GLY A 82 24.37 -18.20 -9.50
C GLY A 82 25.17 -17.67 -10.69
N SER A 83 25.77 -16.51 -10.45
CA SER A 83 26.94 -15.91 -11.09
C SER A 83 26.73 -14.93 -12.28
N LEU A 84 27.30 -13.73 -12.04
CA LEU A 84 27.79 -12.67 -12.92
C LEU A 84 26.79 -11.60 -13.42
N THR A 85 26.96 -10.40 -12.86
CA THR A 85 26.48 -9.05 -13.23
C THR A 85 26.87 -8.62 -14.66
N PRO A 86 26.35 -7.51 -15.23
CA PRO A 86 25.09 -6.76 -14.98
C PRO A 86 24.32 -6.37 -16.28
N GLU A 87 23.03 -6.02 -16.19
CA GLU A 87 22.48 -4.97 -17.09
C GLU A 87 21.43 -4.15 -16.33
N ILE A 88 21.73 -2.86 -16.22
CA ILE A 88 20.95 -1.86 -15.48
C ILE A 88 19.85 -1.37 -16.42
N VAL A 89 18.61 -1.76 -16.16
CA VAL A 89 17.44 -1.01 -16.64
C VAL A 89 16.90 -0.21 -15.47
N SER A 90 17.43 1.01 -15.37
CA SER A 90 16.79 2.11 -14.65
C SER A 90 15.59 2.58 -15.47
N THR A 91 14.38 2.45 -14.94
CA THR A 91 13.25 3.31 -15.32
C THR A 91 12.40 3.64 -14.09
N PRO A 92 11.77 4.82 -14.08
CA PRO A 92 11.80 5.73 -12.95
C PRO A 92 10.67 5.50 -11.92
N SER A 93 10.97 5.98 -10.72
CA SER A 93 10.06 6.42 -9.66
C SER A 93 8.66 6.79 -10.14
N SER A 94 7.63 6.20 -9.52
CA SER A 94 6.32 6.85 -9.37
C SER A 94 5.80 6.63 -7.94
N PRO A 95 5.29 7.68 -7.28
CA PRO A 95 5.15 7.75 -5.83
C PRO A 95 3.76 7.27 -5.38
N GLU A 96 3.61 6.00 -5.05
CA GLU A 96 2.36 5.48 -4.46
C GLU A 96 2.63 4.46 -3.35
N GLU A 97 3.39 4.87 -2.35
CA GLU A 97 3.30 4.29 -0.99
C GLU A 97 3.28 5.44 0.03
N GLU A 98 2.18 6.18 0.07
CA GLU A 98 1.84 7.10 1.16
C GLU A 98 0.40 6.84 1.62
N GLU A 99 0.05 5.64 2.09
CA GLU A 99 -1.14 5.52 2.95
C GLU A 99 -1.24 4.29 3.86
N LYS A 100 -0.18 3.50 4.04
CA LYS A 100 -0.23 2.34 4.96
C LYS A 100 0.91 2.29 5.94
N SER A 101 1.15 3.38 6.65
CA SER A 101 1.84 3.40 7.95
C SER A 101 1.54 4.70 8.74
N ILE A 102 0.35 5.28 8.59
CA ILE A 102 -0.13 6.33 9.51
C ILE A 102 -0.86 5.61 10.64
N LEU A 103 -0.13 4.83 11.45
CA LEU A 103 -0.64 4.35 12.72
C LEU A 103 0.20 4.99 13.82
N ASN A 104 -0.37 6.06 14.36
CA ASN A 104 -0.23 6.56 15.72
C ASN A 104 1.16 6.98 16.20
N ALA A 105 1.56 8.18 15.79
CA ALA A 105 2.23 9.15 16.65
C ALA A 105 2.07 10.53 16.00
N PRO A 106 1.42 11.53 16.64
CA PRO A 106 1.38 12.88 16.12
C PRO A 106 2.79 13.48 16.25
N VAL A 107 3.64 13.23 15.24
CA VAL A 107 4.80 14.09 15.03
C VAL A 107 4.21 15.43 14.60
N LEU A 108 4.45 16.47 15.39
CA LEU A 108 4.04 17.84 15.10
C LEU A 108 4.85 18.32 13.88
N ILE A 109 4.34 17.99 12.70
CA ILE A 109 4.87 18.45 11.43
C ILE A 109 4.27 19.82 11.19
N ASP A 110 5.13 20.82 11.27
CA ASP A 110 4.82 22.19 10.88
C ASP A 110 5.04 22.34 9.37
N ASP A 111 3.97 22.50 8.59
CA ASP A 111 4.03 22.65 7.12
C ASP A 111 4.78 23.93 6.67
N SER A 112 5.04 24.85 7.60
CA SER A 112 5.82 26.07 7.34
C SER A 112 7.34 25.82 7.27
N MET A 113 7.80 24.66 7.74
CA MET A 113 9.22 24.30 7.77
C MET A 113 9.53 23.21 6.73
N PRO A 114 10.78 23.14 6.22
CA PRO A 114 11.16 22.08 5.29
C PRO A 114 10.98 20.70 5.95
N ALA A 115 10.06 19.92 5.39
CA ALA A 115 9.82 18.54 5.76
C ALA A 115 10.71 17.59 4.96
N THR A 116 11.10 16.49 5.58
CA THR A 116 11.88 15.41 5.00
C THR A 116 11.20 14.07 5.24
N LYS A 117 11.26 13.18 4.25
CA LYS A 117 10.63 11.86 4.31
C LYS A 117 11.68 10.81 4.65
N ILE A 118 11.58 10.18 5.81
CA ILE A 118 12.57 9.20 6.25
C ILE A 118 11.95 7.81 6.18
N GLN A 119 12.67 6.89 5.55
CA GLN A 119 12.30 5.48 5.52
C GLN A 119 13.13 4.72 6.54
N ILE A 120 12.47 4.09 7.51
CA ILE A 120 13.09 3.34 8.60
C ILE A 120 12.84 1.86 8.33
N ARG A 121 13.92 1.09 8.23
CA ARG A 121 13.86 -0.37 8.11
C ARG A 121 14.10 -0.98 9.47
N LEU A 122 13.07 -1.60 10.04
CA LEU A 122 13.12 -2.21 11.35
C LEU A 122 13.83 -3.56 11.30
N ALA A 123 14.34 -4.00 12.45
CA ALA A 123 15.00 -5.30 12.60
C ALA A 123 14.04 -6.48 12.41
N ASP A 124 12.74 -6.27 12.63
CA ASP A 124 11.64 -7.22 12.35
C ASP A 124 11.40 -7.43 10.84
N GLY A 125 12.10 -6.69 9.98
CA GLY A 125 11.94 -6.74 8.52
C GLY A 125 10.82 -5.84 8.00
N SER A 126 10.00 -5.30 8.89
CA SER A 126 9.01 -4.26 8.59
C SER A 126 9.67 -2.93 8.22
N ARG A 127 8.96 -2.14 7.41
CA ARG A 127 9.39 -0.81 6.96
C ARG A 127 8.40 0.21 7.50
N LEU A 128 8.91 1.29 8.07
CA LEU A 128 8.15 2.46 8.49
C LEU A 128 8.57 3.64 7.63
N ILE A 129 7.60 4.41 7.16
CA ILE A 129 7.85 5.63 6.38
C ILE A 129 7.19 6.77 7.13
N GLN A 130 7.98 7.78 7.50
CA GLN A 130 7.47 8.90 8.28
C GLN A 130 8.07 10.21 7.77
N ARG A 131 7.22 11.25 7.69
CA ARG A 131 7.64 12.62 7.40
C ARG A 131 8.03 13.30 8.72
N PHE A 132 9.14 14.02 8.72
CA PHE A 132 9.67 14.78 9.85
C PHE A 132 10.11 16.16 9.37
N ASN A 133 10.12 17.19 10.22
CA ASN A 133 10.75 18.46 9.85
C ASN A 133 12.25 18.38 10.05
N GLN A 134 13.04 19.08 9.23
CA GLN A 134 14.50 19.11 9.32
C GLN A 134 15.04 19.52 10.71
N THR A 135 14.24 20.26 11.48
CA THR A 135 14.52 20.69 12.86
C THR A 135 14.37 19.58 13.91
N HIS A 136 13.78 18.43 13.55
CA HIS A 136 13.66 17.30 14.46
C HIS A 136 15.01 16.67 14.76
N ARG A 137 15.09 16.01 15.91
CA ARG A 137 16.29 15.29 16.36
C ARG A 137 16.15 13.79 16.10
N ILE A 138 17.28 13.09 16.09
CA ILE A 138 17.32 11.63 15.98
C ILE A 138 16.52 10.95 17.11
N LYS A 139 16.50 11.53 18.32
CA LYS A 139 15.62 11.08 19.42
C LYS A 139 14.15 10.95 19.00
N HIS A 140 13.62 11.88 18.21
CA HIS A 140 12.23 11.81 17.76
C HIS A 140 11.97 10.62 16.83
N ILE A 141 12.96 10.20 16.02
CA ILE A 141 12.85 8.98 15.22
C ILE A 141 12.82 7.75 16.14
N ARG A 142 13.68 7.70 17.16
CA ARG A 142 13.72 6.60 18.13
C ARG A 142 12.39 6.47 18.87
N ASP A 143 11.87 7.59 19.34
CA ASP A 143 10.59 7.68 20.02
C ASP A 143 9.44 7.26 19.11
N PHE A 144 9.46 7.67 17.83
CA PHE A 144 8.50 7.22 16.81
C PHE A 144 8.52 5.69 16.61
N ILE A 145 9.71 5.07 16.58
CA ILE A 145 9.85 3.61 16.49
C ILE A 145 9.26 2.93 17.72
N ILE A 146 9.54 3.46 18.92
CA ILE A 146 9.04 2.92 20.19
C ILE A 146 7.52 3.06 20.29
N GLN A 147 6.96 4.20 19.90
CA GLN A 147 5.51 4.43 19.85
C GLN A 147 4.83 3.49 18.85
N SER A 148 5.40 3.33 17.66
CA SER A 148 4.88 2.41 16.64
C SER A 148 4.95 0.95 17.09
N ARG A 149 5.99 0.60 17.87
CA ARG A 149 6.30 -0.78 18.27
C ARG A 149 6.91 -0.79 19.69
N PRO A 150 6.07 -0.90 20.72
CA PRO A 150 6.53 -0.88 22.12
C PRO A 150 7.45 -2.05 22.47
N ALA A 151 7.46 -3.12 21.67
CA ALA A 151 8.40 -4.23 21.81
C ALA A 151 9.88 -3.81 21.70
N PHE A 152 10.18 -2.72 20.97
CA PHE A 152 11.55 -2.19 20.87
C PHE A 152 11.90 -1.20 21.98
N ALA A 153 10.97 -0.88 22.90
CA ALA A 153 11.25 0.03 24.02
C ALA A 153 12.31 -0.53 24.98
N THR A 154 12.32 -1.86 25.14
CA THR A 154 13.22 -2.59 26.04
C THR A 154 14.51 -3.08 25.37
N THR A 155 14.63 -2.91 24.05
CA THR A 155 15.75 -3.44 23.28
C THR A 155 16.69 -2.31 22.92
N ASP A 156 17.99 -2.48 23.17
CA ASP A 156 18.98 -1.51 22.70
C ASP A 156 19.21 -1.70 21.19
N PHE A 157 19.07 -0.62 20.44
CA PHE A 157 19.26 -0.63 19.01
C PHE A 157 19.95 0.66 18.56
N VAL A 158 20.72 0.54 17.49
CA VAL A 158 21.37 1.65 16.81
C VAL A 158 20.68 1.91 15.46
N LEU A 159 20.64 3.17 15.08
CA LEU A 159 20.16 3.60 13.77
C LEU A 159 21.36 3.81 12.87
N VAL A 160 21.40 3.16 11.72
CA VAL A 160 22.50 3.25 10.75
C VAL A 160 21.98 3.68 9.39
N THR A 161 22.69 4.58 8.73
CA THR A 161 22.36 4.98 7.36
C THR A 161 22.93 3.97 6.36
N THR A 162 22.31 3.87 5.18
CA THR A 162 22.79 2.95 4.13
C THR A 162 23.99 3.50 3.38
N PHE A 163 23.95 4.79 2.98
CA PHE A 163 24.99 5.43 2.19
C PHE A 163 25.06 6.94 2.47
N PRO A 164 26.21 7.48 2.93
CA PRO A 164 27.34 6.75 3.51
C PRO A 164 26.88 5.98 4.77
N ASN A 165 27.54 4.87 5.10
CA ASN A 165 27.26 4.11 6.31
C ASN A 165 27.71 4.89 7.53
N LYS A 166 26.75 5.48 8.26
CA LYS A 166 26.99 6.32 9.42
C LYS A 166 26.10 5.83 10.55
N GLU A 167 26.72 5.57 11.70
CA GLU A 167 26.01 5.22 12.91
C GLU A 167 25.47 6.50 13.57
N LEU A 168 24.15 6.58 13.73
CA LEU A 168 23.45 7.70 14.34
C LEU A 168 23.40 7.50 15.85
N THR A 169 24.57 7.54 16.49
CA THR A 169 24.71 7.33 17.94
C THR A 169 24.27 8.55 18.75
N ASP A 170 24.37 9.74 18.16
CA ASP A 170 24.05 10.99 18.84
C ASP A 170 22.57 11.35 18.66
N GLU A 171 21.80 11.20 19.74
CA GLU A 171 20.35 11.41 19.73
C GLU A 171 19.95 12.90 19.73
N SER A 172 20.91 13.80 19.98
CA SER A 172 20.68 15.24 20.09
C SER A 172 20.86 15.98 18.76
N LEU A 173 21.59 15.39 17.81
CA LEU A 173 21.76 15.93 16.47
C LEU A 173 20.43 16.05 15.72
N THR A 174 20.30 17.13 14.95
CA THR A 174 19.18 17.34 14.06
C THR A 174 19.28 16.46 12.81
N LEU A 175 18.15 16.21 12.15
CA LEU A 175 18.10 15.47 10.88
C LEU A 175 18.99 16.10 9.80
N GLN A 176 19.09 17.44 9.82
CA GLN A 176 19.94 18.20 8.90
C GLN A 176 21.43 18.00 9.19
N GLU A 177 21.85 18.10 10.46
CA GLU A 177 23.27 17.89 10.84
C GLU A 177 23.72 16.43 10.67
N ALA A 178 22.78 15.51 10.83
CA ALA A 178 23.02 14.09 10.61
C ALA A 178 23.15 13.73 9.13
N ASP A 179 22.75 14.63 8.21
CA ASP A 179 22.68 14.44 6.75
C ASP A 179 21.75 13.28 6.35
N ILE A 180 20.65 13.10 7.06
CA ILE A 180 19.70 12.00 6.87
C ILE A 180 18.39 12.41 6.19
N LEU A 181 18.47 13.48 5.40
CA LEU A 181 17.34 14.04 4.67
C LEU A 181 16.93 13.16 3.49
N ASN A 182 15.68 12.70 3.46
CA ASN A 182 15.14 11.83 2.41
C ASN A 182 15.90 10.50 2.28
N THR A 183 16.44 10.00 3.39
CA THR A 183 17.30 8.82 3.41
C THR A 183 16.60 7.59 4.00
N VAL A 184 17.24 6.44 3.77
CA VAL A 184 16.86 5.16 4.37
C VAL A 184 17.77 4.87 5.56
N ILE A 185 17.15 4.71 6.73
CA ILE A 185 17.77 4.35 7.99
C ILE A 185 17.45 2.89 8.29
N LEU A 186 18.43 2.12 8.71
CA LEU A 186 18.28 0.76 9.20
C LEU A 186 18.37 0.78 10.72
N GLN A 187 17.48 0.02 11.34
CA GLN A 187 17.58 -0.35 12.73
C GLN A 187 18.43 -1.60 12.85
N GLN A 188 19.52 -1.54 13.62
CA GLN A 188 20.31 -2.70 14.02
C GLN A 188 20.16 -2.90 15.52
N LEU A 189 19.77 -4.09 15.93
CA LEU A 189 19.77 -4.47 17.35
C LEU A 189 21.22 -4.75 17.78
N LYS A 190 21.57 -4.38 19.01
CA LYS A 190 22.87 -4.75 19.61
C LYS A 190 22.81 -6.11 20.29
#